data_AF-A0A9D8FI19-F1
#
_entry.id   AF-A0A9D8FI19-F1
#
_cell.length_a   1.000
_cell.length_b   1.000
_cell.length_c   1.000
_cell.angle_alpha   90.00
_cell.angle_beta   90.00
_cell.angle_gamma   90.00
#
_symmetry.space_group_name_H-M   'P 1'
#
loop_
_entity.id
_entity.type
_entity.pdbx_description
1 polymer ?
#
loop_
_entity_poly.entity_id
_entity_poly.type
_entity_poly.pdbx_seq_one_letter_code
_entity_poly.pdbx_strand_id
1 'polypeptide(L)' 'MINIEINNAELEQCIKKEFGNDTQSLANTFSDFIKDRQIKNDIHISIQQIENGQSIGIKSAIADIRSKYE' A
#
# COMPACT_ATOMS: atom_id res chain seq x y z
N MET A 1 15.47 0.80 -7.98
CA MET A 1 15.21 -0.50 -8.63
C MET A 1 15.07 -1.53 -7.52
N ILE A 2 13.88 -2.09 -7.33
CA ILE A 2 13.68 -3.20 -6.37
C ILE A 2 14.02 -4.48 -7.15
N ASN A 3 15.05 -5.21 -6.75
CA ASN A 3 15.41 -6.47 -7.36
C ASN A 3 14.68 -7.57 -6.58
N ILE A 4 13.62 -8.14 -7.16
CA ILE A 4 12.78 -9.16 -6.52
C ILE A 4 13.18 -10.51 -7.10
N GLU A 5 13.66 -11.39 -6.23
CA GLU A 5 13.89 -12.79 -6.58
C GLU A 5 12.59 -13.57 -6.33
N ILE A 6 12.05 -14.21 -7.37
CA ILE A 6 10.86 -15.06 -7.26
C ILE A 6 11.34 -16.49 -7.07
N ASN A 7 11.40 -16.93 -5.82
CA ASN A 7 11.91 -18.26 -5.46
C ASN A 7 10.84 -19.36 -5.62
N ASN A 8 9.78 -19.09 -6.38
CA ASN A 8 8.66 -19.99 -6.63
C ASN A 8 8.48 -20.15 -8.14
N ALA A 9 8.82 -21.35 -8.64
CA ALA A 9 8.80 -21.66 -10.07
C ALA A 9 7.39 -21.61 -10.69
N GLU A 10 6.34 -21.95 -9.94
CA GLU A 10 4.96 -21.87 -10.42
C GLU A 10 4.53 -20.40 -10.58
N LEU A 11 4.88 -19.55 -9.61
CA LEU A 11 4.61 -18.12 -9.69
C LEU A 11 5.37 -17.47 -10.85
N GLU A 12 6.63 -17.85 -11.07
CA GLU A 12 7.42 -17.38 -12.21
C GLU A 12 6.78 -17.77 -13.54
N GLN A 13 6.28 -19.01 -13.68
CA GLN A 13 5.57 -19.45 -14.88
C GLN A 13 4.27 -18.67 -15.11
N CYS A 14 3.49 -18.43 -14.05
CA CYS A 14 2.27 -17.64 -14.13
C CYS A 14 2.57 -16.21 -14.59
N ILE A 15 3.57 -15.55 -13.99
CA ILE A 15 3.98 -14.20 -14.36
C ILE A 15 4.47 -14.14 -15.81
N LYS A 16 5.30 -15.11 -16.24
CA LYS A 16 5.74 -15.20 -17.65
C LYS A 16 4.59 -15.44 -18.61
N LYS A 17 3.58 -16.23 -18.23
CA LYS A 17 2.40 -16.49 -19.07
C LYS A 17 1.52 -15.24 -19.22
N GLU A 18 1.37 -14.47 -18.15
CA GLU A 18 0.45 -13.33 -18.10
C GLU A 18 1.09 -12.05 -18.66
N PHE A 19 2.36 -11.80 -18.36
CA PHE A 19 3.07 -10.56 -18.73
C PHE A 19 4.14 -10.77 -19.82
N GLY A 20 4.55 -12.01 -20.11
CA GLY A 20 5.56 -12.30 -21.13
C GLY A 20 6.87 -11.57 -20.88
N ASN A 21 7.26 -10.73 -21.84
CA ASN A 21 8.44 -9.85 -21.75
C ASN A 21 8.08 -8.40 -21.38
N ASP A 22 6.80 -8.10 -21.13
CA ASP A 22 6.34 -6.77 -20.73
C ASP A 22 6.59 -6.52 -19.24
N THR A 23 7.86 -6.23 -18.96
CA THR A 23 8.34 -5.90 -17.62
C THR A 23 7.74 -4.61 -17.07
N GLN A 24 7.30 -3.68 -17.93
CA GLN A 24 6.69 -2.42 -17.50
C GLN A 24 5.28 -2.64 -16.95
N SER A 25 4.46 -3.42 -17.66
CA SER A 25 3.13 -3.78 -17.18
C SER A 25 3.20 -4.59 -15.88
N LEU A 26 4.13 -5.55 -15.79
CA LEU A 26 4.38 -6.29 -14.54
C LEU A 26 4.76 -5.35 -13.38
N ALA A 27 5.66 -4.39 -13.61
CA ALA A 27 6.06 -3.43 -12.59
C ALA A 27 4.90 -2.54 -12.13
N ASN A 28 4.05 -2.11 -13.07
CA ASN A 28 2.85 -1.32 -12.76
C ASN A 28 1.86 -2.12 -11.91
N THR A 29 1.52 -3.35 -12.32
CA THR A 29 0.62 -4.23 -11.57
C THR A 29 1.16 -4.54 -10.17
N PHE A 30 2.46 -4.80 -10.05
CA PHE A 30 3.09 -5.01 -8.75
C PHE A 30 3.00 -3.75 -7.87
N SER A 31 3.26 -2.57 -8.43
CA SER A 31 3.13 -1.30 -7.73
C SER A 31 1.70 -1.09 -7.22
N ASP A 32 0.70 -1.38 -8.05
CA ASP A 32 -0.71 -1.25 -7.69
C ASP A 32 -1.12 -2.25 -6.60
N PHE A 33 -0.63 -3.48 -6.66
CA PHE A 33 -0.82 -4.47 -5.60
C PHE A 33 -0.25 -4.00 -4.25
N ILE A 34 0.96 -3.43 -4.24
CA ILE A 34 1.57 -2.89 -3.02
C ILE A 34 0.75 -1.73 -2.46
N LYS A 35 0.30 -0.81 -3.32
CA LYS A 35 -0.56 0.31 -2.92
C LYS A 35 -1.89 -0.17 -2.32
N ASP A 36 -2.58 -1.11 -2.97
CA ASP A 36 -3.82 -1.68 -2.45
C ASP A 36 -3.62 -2.32 -1.06
N ARG A 37 -2.52 -3.07 -0.88
CA ARG A 37 -2.18 -3.66 0.41
C ARG A 37 -1.90 -2.61 1.48
N GLN A 38 -1.21 -1.52 1.14
CA GLN A 38 -0.97 -0.41 2.06
C GLN A 38 -2.29 0.26 2.47
N ILE A 39 -3.17 0.56 1.52
CA ILE A 39 -4.49 1.16 1.80
C ILE A 39 -5.30 0.28 2.75
N LYS A 40 -5.32 -1.04 2.52
CA LYS A 40 -6.02 -1.98 3.42
C LYS A 40 -5.44 -1.98 4.83
N ASN A 41 -4.11 -1.94 4.95
CA ASN A 41 -3.46 -1.85 6.26
C ASN A 41 -3.78 -0.53 6.96
N ASP A 42 -3.76 0.60 6.24
CA ASP A 42 -4.06 1.92 6.81
C ASP A 42 -5.52 2.00 7.30
N ILE A 43 -6.45 1.42 6.53
CA ILE A 43 -7.86 1.30 6.94
C ILE A 43 -7.95 0.43 8.21
N HIS A 44 -7.27 -0.71 8.26
CA HIS A 44 -7.27 -1.59 9.43
C HIS A 44 -6.75 -0.87 10.68
N ILE A 45 -5.62 -0.16 10.56
CA ILE A 45 -5.04 0.65 11.64
C ILE A 45 -6.02 1.73 12.07
N SER A 46 -6.66 2.43 11.13
CA SER A 46 -7.65 3.47 11.43
C SER A 46 -8.85 2.91 12.21
N ILE A 47 -9.35 1.73 11.83
CA ILE A 47 -10.42 1.05 12.57
C ILE A 47 -9.97 0.74 14.00
N GLN A 48 -8.77 0.16 14.18
CA GLN A 48 -8.24 -0.12 15.51
C GLN A 48 -8.08 1.14 16.36
N GLN A 49 -7.61 2.24 15.78
CA GLN A 49 -7.51 3.53 16.48
C GLN A 49 -8.89 4.05 16.91
N ILE A 50 -9.92 3.89 16.07
CA ILE A 50 -11.30 4.25 16.42
C ILE A 50 -11.81 3.37 17.56
N GLU A 51 -11.64 2.05 17.48
CA GLU A 51 -12.07 1.10 18.52
C GLU A 51 -11.38 1.37 19.86
N ASN A 52 -10.12 1.79 19.84
CA ASN A 52 -9.34 2.15 21.03
C ASN A 52 -9.63 3.58 21.54
N GLY A 53 -10.59 4.30 20.96
CA GLY A 53 -10.94 5.67 21.35
C GLY A 53 -9.86 6.72 21.03
N GLN A 54 -8.94 6.41 20.12
CA GLN A 54 -7.84 7.28 19.69
C GLN A 54 -8.24 8.18 18.50
N SER A 55 -9.53 8.22 18.13
CA SER A 55 -10.00 9.08 17.05
C SER A 55 -9.93 10.55 17.47
N ILE A 56 -9.27 11.36 16.67
CA ILE A 56 -9.23 12.82 16.86
C ILE A 56 -10.36 13.47 16.06
N GLY A 57 -11.06 14.42 16.69
CA GLY A 57 -12.09 15.20 16.00
C GLY A 57 -11.45 16.10 14.92
N ILE A 58 -12.17 16.33 13.82
CA ILE A 58 -11.67 17.09 12.66
C ILE A 58 -11.15 18.49 13.01
N LYS A 59 -11.76 19.16 14.02
CA LYS A 59 -11.31 20.47 14.50
C LYS A 59 -9.94 20.39 15.17
N SER A 60 -9.67 19.33 15.95
CA SER A 60 -8.37 19.09 16.58
C SER A 60 -7.32 18.81 15.52
N ALA A 61 -7.63 17.93 14.56
CA ALA A 61 -6.73 17.60 13.46
C ALA A 61 -6.30 18.84 12.65
N ILE A 62 -7.25 19.74 12.33
CA ILE A 62 -6.95 20.98 11.61
C ILE A 62 -6.09 21.94 12.46
N ALA A 63 -6.34 22.05 13.76
CA ALA A 63 -5.55 22.87 14.66
C ALA A 63 -4.10 22.36 14.77
N ASP A 64 -3.92 21.04 14.89
CA ASP A 64 -2.60 20.40 14.97
C ASP A 64 -1.80 20.56 13.67
N ILE A 65 -2.46 20.45 12.51
CA ILE A 65 -1.83 20.70 11.20
C ILE A 65 -1.37 22.14 11.11
N ARG A 66 -2.22 23.12 11.42
CA ARG A 66 -1.85 24.54 11.39
C ARG A 66 -0.67 24.83 12.29
N SER A 67 -0.72 24.39 13.55
CA SER A 67 0.37 24.59 14.51
C SER A 67 1.72 23.99 14.09
N LYS A 68 1.72 23.02 13.17
CA LYS A 68 2.95 22.34 12.73
C LYS A 68 3.59 22.98 11.50
N TYR A 69 2.82 23.74 10.72
CA TYR A 69 3.26 24.26 9.41
C TYR A 69 3.08 25.78 9.25
N GLU A 70 2.35 26.45 10.13
CA GLU A 70 2.26 27.91 10.27
C GLU A 70 3.15 28.39 11.42
#